data_AF-A0A2T1CNJ7-F1
#
_entry.id   AF-A0A2T1CNJ7-F1
#
_cell.length_a   1.000
_cell.length_b   1.000
_cell.length_c   1.000
_cell.angle_alpha   90.00
_cell.angle_beta   90.00
_cell.angle_gamma   90.00
#
_symmetry.space_group_name_H-M   'P 1'
#
loop_
_entity.id
_entity.type
_entity.pdbx_description
1 polymer ?
#
loop_
_entity_poly.entity_id
_entity_poly.type
_entity_poly.pdbx_seq_one_letter_code
_entity_poly.pdbx_strand_id
1 'polypeptide(L)'
;MTTTIELPSGKIIDLARFVALLPDEKTANNTYSLILEGCEKAIALNPQEAKSIKEHLNLKSNKNHNGVWDREEQLRKNQPKLKKLREWIDQKKQESTSPEKEAAFEEFKQTIDAERPVGQKLYEH
;
A
#
# COMPACT_ATOMS: atom_id res chain seq x y z
N MET A 1 -0.49 2.68 -2.91
CA MET A 1 -1.84 2.76 -2.32
C MET A 1 -2.43 4.10 -2.74
N THR A 2 -3.60 4.13 -3.38
CA THR A 2 -4.23 5.37 -3.89
C THR A 2 -5.43 5.73 -3.03
N THR A 3 -5.20 6.50 -1.97
CA THR A 3 -6.25 6.87 -1.02
C THR A 3 -6.61 8.33 -1.20
N THR A 4 -7.67 8.59 -1.97
CA THR A 4 -8.39 9.85 -1.93
C THR A 4 -9.42 9.76 -0.80
N ILE A 5 -9.38 10.69 0.15
CA ILE A 5 -10.22 10.72 1.34
C ILE A 5 -11.15 11.94 1.26
N GLU A 6 -12.45 11.71 1.36
CA GLU A 6 -13.46 12.78 1.51
C GLU A 6 -13.89 12.85 2.97
N LEU A 7 -13.72 14.01 3.59
CA LEU A 7 -14.12 14.27 4.98
C LEU A 7 -15.58 14.75 5.04
N PRO A 8 -16.29 14.57 6.17
CA PRO A 8 -17.68 15.03 6.35
C PRO A 8 -17.91 16.53 6.13
N SER A 9 -16.83 17.33 6.13
CA SER A 9 -16.84 18.78 5.83
C SER A 9 -16.75 19.10 4.33
N GLY A 10 -16.79 18.10 3.44
CA GLY A 10 -16.66 18.29 1.99
C GLY A 10 -15.22 18.54 1.51
N LYS A 11 -14.24 18.40 2.42
CA LYS A 11 -12.80 18.47 2.12
C LYS A 11 -12.34 17.17 1.48
N ILE A 12 -11.58 17.27 0.39
CA ILE A 12 -11.05 16.11 -0.34
C ILE A 12 -9.52 16.15 -0.31
N ILE A 13 -8.89 15.06 0.10
CA ILE A 13 -7.44 14.92 0.17
C ILE A 13 -7.01 13.70 -0.64
N ASP A 14 -6.23 13.90 -1.70
CA ASP A 14 -5.57 12.84 -2.45
C ASP A 14 -4.15 12.67 -1.93
N LEU A 15 -3.93 11.63 -1.12
CA LEU A 15 -2.61 11.30 -0.54
C LEU A 15 -1.66 10.66 -1.55
N ALA A 16 -2.14 10.25 -2.73
CA ALA A 16 -1.29 9.69 -3.79
C ALA A 16 -0.70 10.75 -4.70
N ARG A 17 -1.33 11.92 -4.76
CA ARG A 17 -0.90 13.08 -5.55
C ARG A 17 -0.58 14.31 -4.71
N PHE A 18 -0.65 14.18 -3.37
CA PHE A 18 -0.51 15.26 -2.39
C PHE A 18 -1.30 16.53 -2.78
N VAL A 19 -2.59 16.33 -3.08
CA VAL A 19 -3.52 17.40 -3.46
C VAL A 19 -4.64 17.51 -2.43
N ALA A 20 -4.95 18.72 -1.98
CA ALA A 20 -6.10 18.99 -1.12
C ALA A 20 -7.05 19.99 -1.77
N LEU A 21 -8.34 19.64 -1.83
CA LEU A 21 -9.44 20.51 -2.25
C LEU A 21 -10.27 20.86 -1.02
N LEU A 22 -10.34 22.15 -0.70
CA LEU A 22 -10.98 22.67 0.51
C LEU A 22 -12.11 23.64 0.13
N PRO A 23 -13.34 23.46 0.63
CA PRO A 23 -14.37 24.48 0.52
C PRO A 23 -14.02 25.66 1.44
N ASP A 24 -14.18 26.88 0.95
CA ASP A 24 -14.04 28.09 1.76
C ASP A 24 -15.41 28.48 2.32
N GLU A 25 -15.61 28.21 3.62
CA GLU A 25 -16.88 28.48 4.31
C GLU A 25 -17.14 29.99 4.52
N LYS A 26 -16.16 30.85 4.24
CA LYS A 26 -16.26 32.29 4.55
C LYS A 26 -16.82 33.13 3.41
N THR A 27 -17.02 32.57 2.21
CA THR A 27 -17.55 33.32 1.07
C THR A 27 -18.91 32.79 0.63
N ALA A 28 -19.86 33.70 0.41
CA ALA A 28 -21.22 33.36 -0.07
C ALA A 28 -21.25 32.69 -1.46
N ASN A 29 -20.09 32.60 -2.13
CA ASN A 29 -19.96 32.15 -3.51
C ASN A 29 -19.46 30.70 -3.64
N ASN A 30 -19.43 29.93 -2.55
CA ASN A 30 -19.13 28.50 -2.57
C ASN A 30 -17.80 28.20 -3.29
N THR A 31 -16.77 29.00 -2.98
CA THR A 31 -15.45 28.95 -3.61
C THR A 31 -14.63 27.81 -3.02
N TYR A 32 -13.84 27.13 -3.86
CA TYR A 32 -12.94 26.07 -3.41
C TYR A 32 -11.50 26.54 -3.51
N SER A 33 -10.65 26.06 -2.62
CA SER A 33 -9.21 26.26 -2.66
C SER A 33 -8.52 24.94 -2.95
N LEU A 34 -7.69 24.91 -3.99
CA LEU A 34 -6.84 23.78 -4.34
C LEU A 34 -5.43 24.03 -3.83
N ILE A 35 -4.92 23.10 -3.04
CA ILE A 35 -3.54 23.09 -2.53
C ILE A 35 -2.83 21.92 -3.20
N LEU A 36 -1.69 22.23 -3.83
CA LEU A 36 -0.80 21.28 -4.48
C LEU A 36 0.53 21.25 -3.72
N GLU A 37 1.11 20.07 -3.54
CA GLU A 37 2.47 19.94 -3.00
C GLU A 37 3.48 20.72 -3.85
N GLY A 38 4.32 21.53 -3.21
CA GLY A 38 5.31 22.39 -3.87
C GLY A 38 4.79 23.75 -4.36
N CYS A 39 3.48 24.01 -4.27
CA CYS A 39 2.92 25.34 -4.51
C CYS A 39 2.72 26.10 -3.19
N GLU A 40 3.36 27.26 -3.05
CA GLU A 40 3.21 28.11 -1.86
C GLU A 40 1.83 28.78 -1.75
N LYS A 41 1.07 28.84 -2.85
CA LYS A 41 -0.22 29.54 -2.93
C LYS A 41 -1.36 28.58 -3.25
N ALA A 42 -2.44 28.69 -2.50
CA ALA A 42 -3.69 28.03 -2.81
C ALA A 42 -4.33 28.65 -4.07
N ILE A 43 -4.83 27.80 -4.96
CA ILE A 43 -5.50 28.22 -6.20
C ILE A 43 -7.00 28.31 -5.88
N ALA A 44 -7.56 29.52 -6.02
CA ALA A 44 -8.99 29.72 -5.91
C ALA A 44 -9.68 29.12 -7.14
N LEU A 45 -10.73 28.33 -6.89
CA LEU A 45 -11.50 27.62 -7.89
C LEU A 45 -12.97 28.02 -7.83
N ASN A 46 -13.54 28.10 -9.02
CA ASN A 46 -14.96 28.32 -9.23
C ASN A 46 -15.73 27.03 -8.91
N PRO A 47 -17.02 27.09 -8.56
CA PRO A 47 -17.82 25.88 -8.29
C PRO A 47 -17.81 24.87 -9.46
N GLN A 48 -17.80 25.35 -10.71
CA GLN A 48 -17.75 24.50 -11.91
C GLN A 48 -16.39 23.82 -12.08
N GLU A 49 -15.30 24.52 -11.79
CA GLU A 49 -13.93 23.96 -11.86
C GLU A 49 -13.71 22.95 -10.74
N ALA A 50 -14.19 23.25 -9.54
CA ALA A 50 -14.17 22.34 -8.40
C ALA A 50 -14.94 21.04 -8.71
N LYS A 51 -16.09 21.13 -9.40
CA LYS A 51 -16.83 19.95 -9.86
C LYS A 51 -16.02 19.10 -10.84
N SER A 52 -15.39 19.73 -11.84
CA SER A 52 -14.56 19.03 -12.83
C SER A 52 -13.33 18.37 -12.19
N ILE A 53 -12.69 19.05 -11.24
CA ILE A 53 -11.55 18.52 -10.48
C ILE A 53 -12.01 17.38 -9.56
N LYS A 54 -13.16 17.50 -8.90
CA LYS A 54 -13.75 16.42 -8.09
C LYS A 54 -14.03 15.19 -8.94
N GLU A 55 -14.59 15.35 -10.13
CA GLU A 55 -14.77 14.25 -11.09
C GLU A 55 -13.42 13.64 -11.51
N HIS A 56 -12.40 14.47 -11.79
CA HIS A 56 -11.07 13.99 -12.16
C HIS A 56 -10.32 13.26 -11.04
N LEU A 57 -10.48 13.71 -9.79
CA LEU A 57 -9.94 13.05 -8.61
C LEU A 57 -10.70 11.73 -8.32
N ASN A 58 -12.03 11.72 -8.52
CA ASN A 58 -12.86 10.52 -8.39
C ASN A 58 -12.72 9.52 -9.53
N LEU A 59 -12.17 9.89 -10.69
CA LEU A 59 -11.88 8.95 -11.80
C LEU A 59 -10.88 7.83 -11.42
N LYS A 60 -10.20 7.96 -10.26
CA LYS A 60 -9.39 6.88 -9.67
C LYS A 60 -10.01 6.18 -8.46
N SER A 61 -11.19 6.58 -8.00
CA SER A 61 -12.00 5.68 -7.18
C SER A 61 -12.48 4.59 -8.12
N ASN A 62 -11.64 3.57 -8.27
CA ASN A 62 -11.87 2.41 -9.09
C ASN A 62 -13.36 2.05 -9.04
N LYS A 63 -14.00 2.01 -10.21
CA LYS A 63 -15.15 1.15 -10.45
C LYS A 63 -14.71 -0.30 -10.21
N ASN A 64 -14.50 -0.68 -8.97
CA ASN A 64 -14.30 -2.05 -8.55
C ASN A 64 -15.01 -2.20 -7.20
N HIS A 65 -16.21 -2.78 -7.31
CA HIS A 65 -17.01 -3.42 -6.26
C HIS A 65 -18.06 -2.56 -5.53
N ASN A 66 -19.06 -2.09 -6.28
CA ASN A 66 -20.44 -1.99 -5.74
C ASN A 66 -21.07 -3.38 -5.66
N GLY A 67 -20.48 -4.28 -4.88
CA GLY A 67 -21.04 -5.60 -4.61
C GLY A 67 -20.87 -5.86 -3.13
N VAL A 68 -22.00 -6.06 -2.44
CA VAL A 68 -22.04 -6.64 -1.10
C VAL A 68 -20.95 -7.71 -1.00
N TRP A 69 -19.97 -7.50 -0.12
CA TRP A 69 -18.88 -8.45 0.05
C TRP A 69 -19.47 -9.73 0.65
N ASP A 70 -19.89 -10.64 -0.22
CA ASP A 70 -20.39 -11.93 0.20
C ASP A 70 -19.19 -12.83 0.49
N ARG A 71 -18.93 -12.97 1.79
CA ARG A 71 -17.88 -13.81 2.34
C ARG A 71 -17.94 -15.24 1.79
N GLU A 72 -19.14 -15.79 1.64
CA GLU A 72 -19.31 -17.18 1.23
C GLU A 72 -19.00 -17.35 -0.26
N GLU A 73 -19.44 -16.42 -1.10
CA GLU A 73 -19.14 -16.44 -2.53
C GLU A 73 -17.64 -16.25 -2.79
N GLN A 74 -16.99 -15.37 -2.03
CA GLN A 74 -15.54 -15.16 -2.11
C GLN A 74 -14.76 -16.39 -1.66
N LEU A 75 -15.18 -17.03 -0.57
CA LEU A 75 -14.58 -18.28 -0.11
C LEU A 75 -14.73 -19.38 -1.18
N ARG A 76 -15.92 -19.51 -1.79
CA ARG A 76 -16.17 -20.46 -2.88
C ARG A 76 -15.24 -20.22 -4.08
N LYS A 77 -15.12 -18.96 -4.54
CA LYS A 77 -14.24 -18.58 -5.66
C LYS A 77 -12.76 -18.85 -5.35
N ASN A 78 -12.36 -18.68 -4.10
CA ASN A 78 -10.96 -18.80 -3.68
C ASN A 78 -10.56 -20.21 -3.19
N GLN A 79 -11.48 -21.17 -3.08
CA GLN A 79 -11.18 -22.57 -2.72
C GLN A 79 -9.99 -23.17 -3.48
N PRO A 80 -9.87 -23.03 -4.82
CA PRO A 80 -8.74 -23.63 -5.55
C PRO A 80 -7.40 -22.99 -5.18
N LYS A 81 -7.40 -21.68 -4.88
CA LYS A 81 -6.19 -20.96 -4.47
C LYS A 81 -5.77 -21.35 -3.05
N LEU A 82 -6.74 -21.53 -2.16
CA LEU A 82 -6.50 -22.02 -0.79
C LEU A 82 -5.91 -23.43 -0.80
N LYS A 83 -6.36 -24.30 -1.71
CA LYS A 83 -5.78 -25.64 -1.89
C LYS A 83 -4.32 -25.57 -2.33
N LYS A 84 -4.00 -24.76 -3.35
CA LYS A 84 -2.60 -24.56 -3.79
C LYS A 84 -1.72 -23.99 -2.68
N LEU A 85 -2.26 -23.06 -1.90
CA LEU A 85 -1.55 -22.49 -0.75
C LEU A 85 -1.26 -23.56 0.31
N ARG A 86 -2.22 -24.44 0.59
CA ARG A 86 -2.05 -25.57 1.50
C ARG A 86 -0.94 -26.51 1.03
N GLU A 87 -0.99 -26.93 -0.23
CA GLU A 87 0.03 -27.80 -0.84
C GLU A 87 1.43 -27.17 -0.75
N TRP A 88 1.54 -25.87 -1.01
CA TRP A 88 2.81 -25.15 -0.90
C TRP A 88 3.34 -25.08 0.54
N ILE A 89 2.47 -24.83 1.51
CA ILE A 89 2.85 -24.84 2.93
C ILE A 89 3.32 -26.24 3.35
N ASP A 90 2.62 -27.29 2.94
CA ASP A 90 2.98 -28.66 3.27
C ASP A 90 4.33 -29.06 2.64
N GLN A 91 4.58 -28.66 1.39
CA GLN A 91 5.90 -28.82 0.73
C GLN A 91 7.01 -28.08 1.48
N LYS A 92 6.78 -26.82 1.86
CA LYS A 92 7.77 -26.03 2.61
C LYS A 92 8.01 -26.55 4.02
N LYS A 93 6.99 -27.13 4.66
CA LYS A 93 7.14 -27.78 5.96
C LYS A 93 7.91 -29.10 5.86
N GLN A 94 7.76 -29.84 4.77
CA GLN A 94 8.59 -31.02 4.48
C GLN A 94 10.03 -30.65 4.13
N GLU A 95 10.27 -29.47 3.54
CA GLU A 95 11.61 -28.91 3.34
C GLU A 95 12.29 -28.43 4.65
N SER A 96 11.67 -28.61 5.82
CA SER A 96 12.25 -28.23 7.11
C SER A 96 13.63 -28.83 7.27
N THR A 97 14.60 -27.91 7.41
CA THR A 97 15.99 -28.10 7.84
C THR A 97 16.55 -29.49 7.55
N SER A 98 16.86 -29.76 6.26
CA SER A 98 17.76 -30.87 5.96
C SER A 98 19.04 -30.66 6.79
N PRO A 99 19.53 -31.66 7.53
CA PRO A 99 20.78 -31.56 8.26
C PRO A 99 21.94 -31.16 7.34
N GLU A 100 21.84 -31.44 6.04
CA GLU A 100 22.79 -31.00 5.02
C GLU A 100 22.79 -29.47 4.84
N LYS A 101 21.63 -28.81 4.93
CA LYS A 101 21.53 -27.34 4.84
C LYS A 101 22.08 -26.67 6.09
N GLU A 102 21.88 -27.27 7.26
CA GLU A 102 22.49 -26.79 8.51
C GLU A 102 24.01 -26.96 8.47
N ALA A 103 24.51 -28.13 8.05
CA ALA A 103 25.94 -28.37 7.87
C ALA A 103 26.58 -27.41 6.85
N ALA A 104 25.93 -27.19 5.70
CA ALA A 104 26.40 -26.25 4.70
C ALA A 104 26.41 -24.80 5.22
N PHE A 105 25.45 -24.44 6.09
CA PHE A 105 25.42 -23.12 6.71
C PHE A 105 26.55 -22.97 7.75
N GLU A 106 26.84 -23.99 8.56
CA GLU A 106 27.99 -23.99 9.46
C GLU A 106 29.33 -23.85 8.72
N GLU A 107 29.51 -24.58 7.63
CA GLU A 107 30.69 -24.48 6.77
C GLU A 107 30.84 -23.07 6.16
N PHE A 108 29.72 -22.49 5.72
CA PHE A 108 29.69 -21.12 5.22
C PHE A 108 30.10 -20.12 6.30
N LYS A 109 29.59 -20.24 7.53
CA LYS A 109 29.98 -19.36 8.65
C LYS A 109 31.49 -19.44 8.91
N GLN A 110 32.04 -20.65 8.99
CA GLN A 110 33.48 -20.86 9.20
C GLN A 110 34.31 -20.24 8.10
N THR A 111 33.89 -20.37 6.84
CA THR A 111 34.58 -19.79 5.68
C THR A 111 34.61 -18.26 5.74
N ILE A 112 33.45 -17.64 6.00
CA ILE A 112 33.35 -16.18 6.07
C ILE A 112 34.17 -15.61 7.22
N ASP A 113 34.17 -16.27 8.38
CA ASP A 113 34.94 -15.81 9.54
C ASP A 113 36.45 -16.11 9.41
N ALA A 114 36.86 -17.10 8.60
CA ALA A 114 38.26 -17.35 8.26
C ALA A 114 38.84 -16.29 7.31
N GLU A 115 38.04 -15.77 6.38
CA GLU A 115 38.46 -14.71 5.47
C GLU A 115 38.42 -13.31 6.09
N ARG A 116 37.76 -13.15 7.25
CA ARG A 116 37.62 -11.85 7.92
C ARG A 116 38.74 -11.57 8.93
N PRO A 117 39.18 -10.32 9.06
CA PRO A 117 40.11 -9.91 10.11
C PRO A 117 39.57 -10.19 11.52
N VAL A 118 40.48 -10.51 12.44
CA VAL A 118 40.18 -10.74 13.85
C VAL A 118 39.48 -9.49 14.45
N GLY A 119 38.31 -9.69 15.05
CA GLY A 119 37.45 -8.62 15.60
C GLY A 119 36.31 -8.14 14.69
N GLN A 120 36.22 -8.64 13.45
CA GLN A 120 35.10 -8.35 12.52
C GLN A 120 34.32 -9.60 12.11
N LYS A 121 34.49 -10.69 12.86
CA LYS A 121 33.77 -11.94 12.66
C LYS A 121 32.28 -11.72 12.95
N LEU A 122 31.44 -12.28 12.09
CA LEU A 122 29.99 -12.05 12.11
C LEU A 122 29.24 -13.08 12.93
N TYR A 123 29.79 -14.29 13.07
CA TYR A 123 29.04 -15.43 13.58
C TYR A 123 29.69 -16.12 14.78
N GLU A 124 30.86 -15.67 15.21
CA GLU A 124 31.44 -16.06 16.51
C GLU A 124 30.81 -15.20 17.63
N HIS A 125 30.22 -15.87 18.63
CA HIS A 125 29.68 -15.27 19.85
C HIS A 125 30.64 -15.46 21.03
#